data_AF-A0A351J5X3-F1
#
_entry.id   AF-A0A351J5X3-F1
#
_cell.length_a   1.000
_cell.length_b   1.000
_cell.length_c   1.000
_cell.angle_alpha   90.00
_cell.angle_beta   90.00
_cell.angle_gamma   90.00
#
_symmetry.space_group_name_H-M   'P 1'
#
loop_
_entity.id
_entity.type
_entity.pdbx_description
1 polymer ?
#
loop_
_entity_poly.entity_id
_entity_poly.type
_entity_poly.pdbx_seq_one_letter_code
_entity_poly.pdbx_strand_id
1 'polypeptide(L)'
;AADISVTTALIQQQAREIQSRLADRVQVVMPEQPLITLLRLDDARYQAVRRQIETIYPRMMVSERISQEAVQDPDSIIAPNLPEDLPTADRNLVRNVLERLIFINQTLDKERVLTSQDIARREVMPVYVTRGTAILMQGKEITEEDMTLLEDLGVLNSGPSRFLMFLSSVVLVVLVVGLIAAYLYIFNREILMATGNLMLIGLIFLTVSIVAVAIGFLPSAWAGYIIPVPMGAMLLAILIDRKVALIMSAILSILAGIVVGYQLQPALVLLAGSWAAVYSLAKVSQRSDLTRAGLVSASVSFLATLILGVLSGGPNNTSILQRSLLSFANGIVSSVLTIGLLPFLEHTFGVTSAIRMLELSNPNQPLLRRLLVEAPGTYHHSIMVGNLAESAAESINADSLLVRVA
;
A
#
# COMPACT_ATOMS: atom_id res chain seq x y z
N ALA A 1 30.80 -90.09 31.41
CA ALA A 1 31.38 -88.73 31.46
C ALA A 1 31.48 -88.08 30.07
N ALA A 2 31.79 -88.82 28.99
CA ALA A 2 31.90 -88.27 27.63
C ALA A 2 30.55 -87.81 27.01
N ASP A 3 29.45 -88.56 27.17
CA ASP A 3 28.15 -88.23 26.56
C ASP A 3 27.49 -86.92 27.05
N ILE A 4 27.75 -86.54 28.30
CA ILE A 4 27.17 -85.33 28.93
C ILE A 4 27.86 -84.06 28.39
N SER A 5 29.12 -84.17 27.97
CA SER A 5 29.88 -83.05 27.41
C SER A 5 29.43 -82.68 25.99
N VAL A 6 29.06 -83.67 25.18
CA VAL A 6 28.62 -83.50 23.79
C VAL A 6 27.22 -82.88 23.73
N THR A 7 26.30 -83.29 24.60
CA THR A 7 24.95 -82.72 24.71
C THR A 7 24.96 -81.27 25.17
N THR A 8 25.90 -80.90 26.05
CA THR A 8 26.03 -79.51 26.53
C THR A 8 26.54 -78.55 25.45
N ALA A 9 27.50 -79.00 24.62
CA ALA A 9 28.04 -78.21 23.52
C ALA A 9 27.00 -77.99 22.39
N LEU A 10 26.17 -78.99 22.09
CA LEU A 10 25.12 -78.89 21.08
C LEU A 10 24.03 -77.87 21.48
N ILE A 11 23.63 -77.87 22.76
CA ILE A 11 22.62 -76.92 23.28
C ILE A 11 23.15 -75.48 23.24
N GLN A 12 24.44 -75.27 23.53
CA GLN A 12 25.07 -73.94 23.41
C GLN A 12 25.13 -73.46 21.96
N GLN A 13 25.41 -74.36 21.01
CA GLN A 13 25.41 -74.03 19.58
C GLN A 13 24.00 -73.65 19.10
N GLN A 14 22.97 -74.40 19.50
CA GLN A 14 21.58 -74.08 19.18
C GLN A 14 21.12 -72.77 19.81
N ALA A 15 21.52 -72.49 21.05
CA ALA A 15 21.21 -71.22 21.72
C ALA A 15 21.76 -70.01 20.93
N ARG A 16 22.99 -70.11 20.42
CA ARG A 16 23.62 -69.07 19.58
C ARG A 16 22.91 -68.88 18.25
N GLU A 17 22.50 -69.96 17.60
CA GLU A 17 21.76 -69.89 16.34
C GLU A 17 20.37 -69.25 16.53
N ILE A 18 19.69 -69.57 17.63
CA ILE A 18 18.40 -68.96 17.96
C ILE A 18 18.60 -67.48 18.32
N GLN A 19 19.66 -67.14 19.05
CA GLN A 19 20.01 -65.76 19.38
C GLN A 19 20.22 -64.90 18.11
N SER A 20 20.95 -65.42 17.12
CA SER A 20 21.19 -64.68 15.86
C SER A 20 19.90 -64.50 15.07
N ARG A 21 19.06 -65.53 14.99
CA ARG A 21 17.75 -65.45 14.30
C ARG A 21 16.77 -64.50 14.99
N LEU A 22 16.80 -64.41 16.32
CA LEU A 22 15.97 -63.48 17.10
C LEU A 22 16.42 -62.03 16.91
N ALA A 23 17.73 -61.80 16.90
CA ALA A 23 18.30 -60.48 16.61
C ALA A 23 17.92 -60.01 15.20
N ASP A 24 17.99 -60.89 14.19
CA ASP A 24 17.69 -60.54 12.80
C ASP A 24 16.18 -60.31 12.53
N ARG A 25 15.29 -61.10 13.16
CA ARG A 25 13.84 -61.04 12.87
C ARG A 25 13.05 -60.09 13.75
N VAL A 26 13.42 -59.96 15.03
CA VAL A 26 12.61 -59.26 16.04
C VAL A 26 13.40 -58.10 16.67
N GLN A 27 14.68 -57.91 16.29
CA GLN A 27 15.58 -56.89 16.86
C GLN A 27 15.74 -56.98 18.39
N VAL A 28 15.50 -58.17 18.96
CA VAL A 28 15.64 -58.44 20.39
C VAL A 28 16.87 -59.32 20.63
N VAL A 29 17.83 -58.81 21.41
CA VAL A 29 19.04 -59.55 21.80
C VAL A 29 18.83 -60.19 23.18
N MET A 30 18.63 -61.50 23.22
CA MET A 30 18.56 -62.26 24.47
C MET A 30 19.94 -62.81 24.87
N PRO A 31 20.30 -62.83 26.16
CA PRO A 31 21.54 -63.47 26.64
C PRO A 31 21.53 -64.99 26.42
N GLU A 32 22.71 -65.62 26.24
CA GLU A 32 22.83 -67.05 25.95
C GLU A 32 22.27 -67.95 27.08
N GLN A 33 22.39 -67.55 28.35
CA GLN A 33 21.98 -68.39 29.49
C GLN A 33 20.47 -68.65 29.62
N PRO A 34 19.59 -67.63 29.52
CA PRO A 34 18.14 -67.86 29.42
C PRO A 34 17.75 -68.75 28.24
N LEU A 35 18.41 -68.61 27.08
CA LEU A 35 18.19 -69.46 25.90
C LEU A 35 18.57 -70.92 26.14
N ILE A 36 19.72 -71.16 26.76
CA ILE A 36 20.17 -72.52 27.15
C ILE A 36 19.20 -73.13 28.15
N THR A 37 18.65 -72.33 29.07
CA THR A 37 17.69 -72.81 30.06
C THR A 37 16.35 -73.14 29.42
N LEU A 38 15.87 -72.32 28.48
CA LEU A 38 14.67 -72.60 27.69
C LEU A 38 14.80 -73.89 26.85
N LEU A 39 15.99 -74.15 26.28
CA LEU A 39 16.28 -75.35 25.50
C LEU A 39 16.40 -76.64 26.35
N ARG A 40 16.48 -76.51 27.68
CA ARG A 40 16.57 -77.62 28.64
C ARG A 40 15.25 -77.92 29.34
N LEU A 41 14.19 -77.16 29.07
CA LEU A 41 12.86 -77.40 29.63
C LEU A 41 12.20 -78.61 28.95
N ASP A 42 11.36 -79.31 29.70
CA ASP A 42 10.41 -80.27 29.12
C ASP A 42 9.25 -79.52 28.43
N ASP A 43 8.55 -80.20 27.52
CA ASP A 43 7.44 -79.58 26.77
C ASP A 43 6.34 -79.04 27.69
N ALA A 44 6.10 -79.70 28.83
CA ALA A 44 5.09 -79.29 29.80
C ALA A 44 5.45 -77.94 30.46
N ARG A 45 6.69 -77.75 30.93
CA ARG A 45 7.12 -76.48 31.54
C ARG A 45 7.30 -75.38 30.50
N TYR A 46 7.78 -75.70 29.30
CA TYR A 46 7.86 -74.71 28.22
C TYR A 46 6.48 -74.11 27.90
N GLN A 47 5.44 -74.94 27.78
CA GLN A 47 4.07 -74.47 27.52
C GLN A 47 3.45 -73.69 28.70
N ALA A 48 3.90 -73.93 29.94
CA ALA A 48 3.48 -73.17 31.11
C ALA A 48 4.10 -71.77 31.13
N VAL A 49 5.42 -71.68 30.94
CA VAL A 49 6.17 -70.41 30.87
C VAL A 49 5.67 -69.55 29.70
N ARG A 50 5.43 -70.15 28.53
CA ARG A 50 4.89 -69.46 27.36
C ARG A 50 3.54 -68.81 27.62
N ARG A 51 2.59 -69.56 28.20
CA ARG A 51 1.24 -69.04 28.54
C ARG A 51 1.29 -67.88 29.51
N GLN A 52 2.21 -67.91 30.47
CA GLN A 52 2.40 -66.82 31.42
C GLN A 52 2.92 -65.55 30.73
N ILE A 53 3.93 -65.67 29.87
CA ILE A 53 4.44 -64.53 29.09
C ILE A 53 3.35 -63.95 28.20
N GLU A 54 2.58 -64.79 27.50
CA GLU A 54 1.46 -64.37 26.64
C GLU A 54 0.32 -63.69 27.42
N THR A 55 0.21 -63.92 28.74
CA THR A 55 -0.80 -63.28 29.61
C THR A 55 -0.29 -62.00 30.26
N ILE A 56 0.96 -62.00 30.74
CA ILE A 56 1.55 -60.89 31.51
C ILE A 56 1.94 -59.75 30.58
N TYR A 57 2.55 -60.06 29.43
CA TYR A 57 3.11 -59.04 28.54
C TYR A 57 2.05 -58.06 28.00
N PRO A 58 0.91 -58.51 27.41
CA PRO A 58 -0.09 -57.57 26.90
C PRO A 58 -0.74 -56.73 28.01
N ARG A 59 -0.94 -57.32 29.19
CA ARG A 59 -1.50 -56.61 30.34
C ARG A 59 -0.59 -55.47 30.77
N MET A 60 0.70 -55.76 30.96
CA MET A 60 1.72 -54.80 31.34
C MET A 60 1.81 -53.63 30.34
N MET A 61 1.80 -53.91 29.04
CA MET A 61 1.91 -52.87 28.01
C MET A 61 0.67 -51.97 27.88
N VAL A 62 -0.49 -52.39 28.43
CA VAL A 62 -1.74 -51.62 28.40
C VAL A 62 -1.98 -50.87 29.72
N SER A 63 -1.65 -51.47 30.87
CA SER A 63 -1.94 -50.86 32.17
C SER A 63 -0.86 -49.89 32.63
N GLU A 64 0.40 -50.10 32.23
CA GLU A 64 1.53 -49.30 32.70
C GLU A 64 1.95 -48.23 31.69
N ARG A 65 2.35 -47.07 32.22
CA ARG A 65 2.93 -45.98 31.42
C ARG A 65 4.45 -46.14 31.40
N ILE A 66 4.97 -46.70 30.32
CA ILE A 66 6.39 -46.98 30.11
C ILE A 66 7.03 -45.73 29.49
N SER A 67 7.57 -44.87 30.36
CA SER A 67 8.38 -43.70 29.99
C SER A 67 9.81 -44.11 29.64
N GLN A 68 10.59 -43.18 29.07
CA GLN A 68 12.00 -43.41 28.78
C GLN A 68 12.84 -43.71 30.05
N GLU A 69 12.42 -43.18 31.21
CA GLU A 69 13.03 -43.47 32.52
C GLU A 69 12.65 -44.87 33.01
N ALA A 70 11.41 -45.29 32.81
CA ALA A 70 10.92 -46.61 33.24
C ALA A 70 11.59 -47.77 32.47
N VAL A 71 12.05 -47.54 31.23
CA VAL A 71 12.84 -48.52 30.46
C VAL A 71 14.25 -48.73 31.06
N GLN A 72 14.78 -47.78 31.84
CA GLN A 72 16.10 -47.90 32.47
C GLN A 72 16.09 -48.76 33.74
N ASP A 73 14.93 -48.94 34.37
CA ASP A 73 14.71 -49.84 35.50
C ASP A 73 13.53 -50.80 35.23
N PRO A 74 13.73 -51.84 34.38
CA PRO A 74 12.68 -52.79 34.00
C PRO A 74 12.07 -53.55 35.18
N ASP A 75 12.84 -53.75 36.25
CA ASP A 75 12.42 -54.51 37.42
C ASP A 75 11.26 -53.83 38.17
N SER A 76 11.22 -52.50 38.16
CA SER A 76 10.12 -51.70 38.73
C SER A 76 8.75 -51.98 38.08
N ILE A 77 8.75 -52.41 36.82
CA ILE A 77 7.55 -52.70 36.02
C ILE A 77 7.21 -54.19 36.05
N ILE A 78 8.23 -55.04 36.02
CA ILE A 78 8.07 -56.50 35.89
C ILE A 78 7.71 -57.13 37.24
N ALA A 79 8.42 -56.78 38.32
CA ALA A 79 8.25 -57.43 39.62
C ALA A 79 6.81 -57.39 40.19
N PRO A 80 6.05 -56.29 40.07
CA PRO A 80 4.66 -56.23 40.53
C PRO A 80 3.70 -57.12 39.74
N ASN A 81 4.05 -57.47 38.50
CA ASN A 81 3.19 -58.21 37.57
C ASN A 81 3.51 -59.72 37.50
N LEU A 82 4.51 -60.19 38.27
CA LEU A 82 4.90 -61.59 38.35
C LEU A 82 4.08 -62.34 39.41
N PRO A 83 3.42 -63.48 39.08
CA PRO A 83 2.70 -64.27 40.06
C PRO A 83 3.63 -64.88 41.12
N GLU A 84 3.24 -64.83 42.39
CA GLU A 84 4.02 -65.39 43.51
C GLU A 84 4.06 -66.93 43.53
N ASP A 85 3.19 -67.58 42.74
CA ASP A 85 3.03 -69.04 42.73
C ASP A 85 4.03 -69.77 41.82
N LEU A 86 4.87 -69.03 41.07
CA LEU A 86 5.86 -69.65 40.18
C LEU A 86 7.08 -70.18 40.95
N PRO A 87 7.61 -71.36 40.57
CA PRO A 87 8.94 -71.80 40.95
C PRO A 87 10.00 -70.73 40.61
N THR A 88 10.99 -70.55 41.49
CA THR A 88 12.01 -69.50 41.36
C THR A 88 12.79 -69.55 40.05
N ALA A 89 13.03 -70.75 39.51
CA ALA A 89 13.68 -70.93 38.21
C ALA A 89 12.84 -70.40 37.03
N ASP A 90 11.52 -70.69 37.04
CA ASP A 90 10.61 -70.27 35.96
C ASP A 90 10.33 -68.76 36.05
N ARG A 91 10.29 -68.22 37.28
CA ARG A 91 10.17 -66.78 37.54
C ARG A 91 11.31 -65.97 36.93
N ASN A 92 12.54 -66.44 37.09
CA ASN A 92 13.72 -65.77 36.52
C ASN A 92 13.72 -65.86 34.99
N LEU A 93 13.19 -66.92 34.39
CA LEU A 93 13.07 -67.03 32.94
C LEU A 93 12.04 -66.07 32.38
N VAL A 94 10.85 -66.02 32.99
CA VAL A 94 9.80 -65.07 32.59
C VAL A 94 10.30 -63.63 32.72
N ARG A 95 10.99 -63.29 33.80
CA ARG A 95 11.61 -61.97 34.00
C ARG A 95 12.57 -61.61 32.87
N ASN A 96 13.57 -62.45 32.61
CA ASN A 96 14.59 -62.19 31.59
C ASN A 96 13.99 -61.99 30.18
N VAL A 97 12.89 -62.69 29.87
CA VAL A 97 12.18 -62.52 28.59
C VAL A 97 11.41 -61.21 28.57
N LEU A 98 10.68 -60.87 29.65
CA LEU A 98 9.89 -59.63 29.73
C LEU A 98 10.76 -58.37 29.69
N GLU A 99 11.92 -58.37 30.36
CA GLU A 99 12.90 -57.27 30.33
C GLU A 99 13.28 -56.84 28.91
N ARG A 100 13.32 -57.81 27.99
CA ARG A 100 13.72 -57.59 26.60
C ARG A 100 12.56 -57.24 25.67
N LEU A 101 11.33 -57.37 26.14
CA LEU A 101 10.13 -57.04 25.37
C LEU A 101 9.53 -55.67 25.72
N ILE A 102 9.98 -55.04 26.81
CA ILE A 102 9.53 -53.70 27.22
C ILE A 102 10.00 -52.64 26.23
N PHE A 103 9.08 -51.81 25.75
CA PHE A 103 9.37 -50.63 24.94
C PHE A 103 8.51 -49.43 25.35
N ILE A 104 8.95 -48.22 25.02
CA ILE A 104 8.27 -46.96 25.37
C ILE A 104 6.88 -46.93 24.72
N ASN A 105 5.84 -46.89 25.54
CA ASN A 105 4.44 -46.78 25.09
C ASN A 105 3.83 -45.39 25.35
N GLN A 106 4.62 -44.45 25.86
CA GLN A 106 4.21 -43.06 26.09
C GLN A 106 4.40 -42.20 24.84
N THR A 107 3.30 -41.70 24.26
CA THR A 107 3.33 -40.74 23.15
C THR A 107 2.76 -39.39 23.55
N LEU A 108 3.30 -38.31 22.97
CA LEU A 108 2.77 -36.96 23.17
C LEU A 108 1.40 -36.81 22.49
N ASP A 109 0.39 -36.41 23.27
CA ASP A 109 -0.94 -36.05 22.75
C ASP A 109 -0.90 -34.62 22.19
N LYS A 110 -0.74 -34.51 20.87
CA LYS A 110 -0.63 -33.23 20.16
C LYS A 110 -1.93 -32.40 20.25
N GLU A 111 -3.08 -33.04 20.37
CA GLU A 111 -4.38 -32.38 20.35
C GLU A 111 -4.60 -31.61 21.66
N ARG A 112 -4.26 -32.23 22.80
CA ARG A 112 -4.29 -31.55 24.11
C ARG A 112 -3.34 -30.36 24.17
N VAL A 113 -2.15 -30.46 23.58
CA VAL A 113 -1.19 -29.34 23.54
C VAL A 113 -1.78 -28.17 22.75
N LEU A 114 -2.32 -28.40 21.56
CA LEU A 114 -2.95 -27.35 20.75
C LEU A 114 -4.13 -26.70 21.47
N THR A 115 -4.99 -27.52 22.09
CA THR A 115 -6.15 -27.02 22.84
C THR A 115 -5.72 -26.15 24.02
N SER A 116 -4.68 -26.56 24.76
CA SER A 116 -4.15 -25.77 25.87
C SER A 116 -3.55 -24.43 25.43
N GLN A 117 -2.90 -24.39 24.26
CA GLN A 117 -2.38 -23.15 23.69
C GLN A 117 -3.50 -22.20 23.28
N ASP A 118 -4.59 -22.72 22.70
CA ASP A 118 -5.75 -21.91 22.30
C ASP A 118 -6.50 -21.35 23.52
N ILE A 119 -6.62 -22.12 24.61
CA ILE A 119 -7.19 -21.63 25.87
C ILE A 119 -6.32 -20.50 26.43
N ALA A 120 -5.00 -20.69 26.51
CA ALA A 120 -4.09 -19.66 27.00
C ALA A 120 -4.12 -18.37 26.16
N ARG A 121 -4.27 -18.48 24.83
CA ARG A 121 -4.45 -17.30 23.95
C ARG A 121 -5.74 -16.54 24.20
N ARG A 122 -6.83 -17.24 24.55
CA ARG A 122 -8.14 -16.63 24.81
C ARG A 122 -8.23 -15.97 26.18
N GLU A 123 -7.45 -16.45 27.15
CA GLU A 123 -7.40 -15.87 28.50
C GLU A 123 -6.68 -14.51 28.53
N VAL A 124 -5.82 -14.23 27.54
CA VAL A 124 -5.18 -12.92 27.40
C VAL A 124 -6.15 -11.93 26.75
N MET A 125 -6.46 -10.84 27.46
CA MET A 125 -7.35 -9.79 26.93
C MET A 125 -6.70 -9.07 25.74
N PRO A 126 -7.39 -8.91 24.60
CA PRO A 126 -6.87 -8.13 23.49
C PRO A 126 -6.79 -6.65 23.86
N VAL A 127 -5.64 -6.03 23.60
CA VAL A 127 -5.41 -4.59 23.79
C VAL A 127 -6.01 -3.82 22.62
N TYR A 128 -6.99 -2.97 22.87
CA TYR A 128 -7.59 -2.09 21.85
C TYR A 128 -6.99 -0.69 21.94
N VAL A 129 -6.36 -0.22 20.84
CA VAL A 129 -5.85 1.16 20.73
C VAL A 129 -6.80 1.97 19.84
N THR A 130 -7.39 3.03 20.40
CA THR A 130 -8.26 3.96 19.65
C THR A 130 -7.46 5.12 19.05
N ARG A 131 -7.89 5.65 17.91
CA ARG A 131 -7.22 6.81 17.27
C ARG A 131 -7.18 8.00 18.23
N GLY A 132 -5.97 8.52 18.49
CA GLY A 132 -5.73 9.69 19.35
C GLY A 132 -5.22 9.37 20.76
N THR A 133 -5.06 8.09 21.13
CA THR A 133 -4.36 7.73 22.37
C THR A 133 -2.85 7.94 22.24
N ALA A 134 -2.25 8.58 23.24
CA ALA A 134 -0.80 8.77 23.30
C ALA A 134 -0.13 7.46 23.74
N ILE A 135 0.65 6.84 22.85
CA ILE A 135 1.34 5.56 23.09
C ILE A 135 2.63 5.77 23.88
N LEU A 136 3.40 6.81 23.51
CA LEU A 136 4.62 7.22 24.21
C LEU A 136 4.55 8.70 24.56
N MET A 137 5.02 9.04 25.76
CA MET A 137 5.22 10.42 26.21
C MET A 137 6.71 10.69 26.40
N GLN A 138 7.14 11.92 26.16
CA GLN A 138 8.54 12.33 26.29
C GLN A 138 9.01 12.10 27.75
N GLY A 139 10.02 11.25 27.93
CA GLY A 139 10.58 10.89 29.25
C GLY A 139 10.08 9.58 29.85
N LYS A 140 9.14 8.85 29.21
CA LYS A 140 8.80 7.48 29.59
C LYS A 140 9.90 6.51 29.15
N GLU A 141 10.35 5.63 30.05
CA GLU A 141 11.24 4.52 29.67
C GLU A 141 10.49 3.52 28.78
N ILE A 142 11.10 3.13 27.68
CA ILE A 142 10.50 2.28 26.65
C ILE A 142 10.57 0.82 27.12
N THR A 143 9.42 0.15 27.26
CA THR A 143 9.34 -1.28 27.58
C THR A 143 9.31 -2.15 26.31
N GLU A 144 9.55 -3.46 26.45
CA GLU A 144 9.42 -4.39 25.31
C GLU A 144 7.99 -4.43 24.74
N GLU A 145 6.97 -4.29 25.59
CA GLU A 145 5.56 -4.18 25.16
C GLU A 145 5.31 -2.94 24.30
N ASP A 146 5.90 -1.80 24.68
CA ASP A 146 5.80 -0.56 23.89
C ASP A 146 6.47 -0.75 22.51
N MET A 147 7.58 -1.48 22.44
CA MET A 147 8.26 -1.80 21.18
C MET A 147 7.42 -2.70 20.28
N THR A 148 6.86 -3.79 20.81
CA THR A 148 5.97 -4.67 20.02
C THR A 148 4.73 -3.95 19.55
N LEU A 149 4.16 -3.06 20.38
CA LEU A 149 3.00 -2.26 20.02
C LEU A 149 3.32 -1.28 18.87
N LEU A 150 4.50 -0.65 18.89
CA LEU A 150 4.94 0.25 17.83
C LEU A 150 5.29 -0.50 16.52
N GLU A 151 5.74 -1.75 16.62
CA GLU A 151 6.00 -2.62 15.48
C GLU A 151 4.69 -3.07 14.82
N ASP A 152 3.72 -3.52 15.61
CA ASP A 152 2.38 -3.89 15.15
C ASP A 152 1.62 -2.70 14.53
N LEU A 153 1.83 -1.49 15.07
CA LEU A 153 1.29 -0.25 14.51
C LEU A 153 2.05 0.23 13.27
N GLY A 154 3.14 -0.44 12.88
CA GLY A 154 3.96 -0.09 11.72
C GLY A 154 4.71 1.24 11.86
N VAL A 155 4.85 1.75 13.09
CA VAL A 155 5.58 2.99 13.38
C VAL A 155 7.09 2.74 13.35
N LEU A 156 7.53 1.56 13.78
CA LEU A 156 8.93 1.13 13.73
C LEU A 156 9.35 0.55 12.38
N ASN A 157 8.38 0.14 11.56
CA ASN A 157 8.65 -0.16 10.17
C ASN A 157 9.14 1.12 9.52
N SER A 158 10.45 1.18 9.29
CA SER A 158 11.08 2.23 8.49
C SER A 158 10.28 2.32 7.20
N GLY A 159 9.48 3.38 7.04
CA GLY A 159 8.75 3.62 5.80
C GLY A 159 9.70 3.47 4.61
N PRO A 160 9.19 3.25 3.38
CA PRO A 160 10.03 3.01 2.21
C PRO A 160 11.20 3.99 2.25
N SER A 161 12.43 3.46 2.10
CA SER A 161 13.65 4.22 2.36
C SER A 161 13.53 5.62 1.74
N ARG A 162 14.06 6.68 2.39
CA ARG A 162 13.98 8.05 1.84
C ARG A 162 14.40 8.10 0.37
N PHE A 163 15.32 7.21 -0.01
CA PHE A 163 15.72 6.94 -1.38
C PHE A 163 14.57 6.43 -2.29
N LEU A 164 13.79 5.44 -1.85
CA LEU A 164 12.66 4.89 -2.59
C LEU A 164 11.51 5.91 -2.72
N MET A 165 11.25 6.74 -1.70
CA MET A 165 10.30 7.86 -1.80
C MET A 165 10.78 8.95 -2.78
N PHE A 166 12.09 9.24 -2.78
CA PHE A 166 12.68 10.17 -3.75
C PHE A 166 12.58 9.60 -5.17
N LEU A 167 12.90 8.32 -5.34
CA LEU A 167 12.85 7.64 -6.64
C LEU A 167 11.42 7.60 -7.19
N SER A 168 10.42 7.28 -6.36
CA SER A 168 9.02 7.29 -6.81
C SER A 168 8.55 8.69 -7.22
N SER A 169 9.01 9.73 -6.51
CA SER A 169 8.72 11.12 -6.87
C SER A 169 9.36 11.52 -8.20
N VAL A 170 10.62 11.15 -8.43
CA VAL A 170 11.31 11.40 -9.72
C VAL A 170 10.61 10.68 -10.87
N VAL A 171 10.24 9.40 -10.68
CA VAL A 171 9.50 8.63 -11.70
C VAL A 171 8.15 9.26 -12.00
N LEU A 172 7.42 9.73 -10.98
CA LEU A 172 6.15 10.43 -11.17
C LEU A 172 6.32 11.71 -11.99
N VAL A 173 7.34 12.53 -11.69
CA VAL A 173 7.64 13.76 -12.44
C VAL A 173 7.98 13.43 -13.89
N VAL A 174 8.85 12.44 -14.13
CA VAL A 174 9.22 12.02 -15.49
C VAL A 174 8.01 11.51 -16.27
N LEU A 175 7.13 10.74 -15.62
CA LEU A 175 5.90 10.25 -16.24
C LEU A 175 4.97 11.40 -16.62
N VAL A 176 4.75 12.35 -15.71
CA VAL A 176 3.90 13.52 -15.96
C VAL A 176 4.45 14.39 -17.08
N VAL A 177 5.75 14.73 -17.03
CA VAL A 177 6.40 15.52 -18.08
C VAL A 177 6.38 14.77 -19.42
N GLY A 178 6.59 13.45 -19.40
CA GLY A 178 6.50 12.59 -20.57
C GLY A 178 5.10 12.59 -21.20
N LEU A 179 4.05 12.53 -20.39
CA LEU A 179 2.66 12.62 -20.85
C LEU A 179 2.34 13.98 -21.48
N ILE A 180 2.80 15.07 -20.87
CA ILE A 180 2.65 16.43 -21.43
C ILE A 180 3.38 16.53 -22.76
N ALA A 181 4.64 16.08 -22.82
CA ALA A 181 5.45 16.12 -24.03
C ALA A 181 4.85 15.25 -25.14
N ALA A 182 4.35 14.05 -24.83
CA ALA A 182 3.68 13.18 -25.78
C ALA A 182 2.39 13.81 -26.33
N TYR A 183 1.56 14.39 -25.46
CA TYR A 183 0.36 15.10 -25.89
C TYR A 183 0.68 16.28 -26.82
N LEU A 184 1.65 17.12 -26.44
CA LEU A 184 2.06 18.26 -27.27
C LEU A 184 2.67 17.78 -28.60
N TYR A 185 3.46 16.71 -28.60
CA TYR A 185 4.05 16.17 -29.82
C TYR A 185 2.99 15.64 -30.80
N ILE A 186 1.95 14.95 -30.31
CA ILE A 186 0.92 14.34 -31.15
C ILE A 186 -0.09 15.38 -31.64
N PHE A 187 -0.57 16.26 -30.77
CA PHE A 187 -1.73 17.13 -31.07
C PHE A 187 -1.37 18.59 -31.33
N ASN A 188 -0.24 19.09 -30.84
CA ASN A 188 0.10 20.51 -30.88
C ASN A 188 1.60 20.73 -31.13
N ARG A 189 2.13 20.10 -32.19
CA ARG A 189 3.57 20.11 -32.49
C ARG A 189 4.12 21.52 -32.68
N GLU A 190 3.31 22.45 -33.19
CA GLU A 190 3.67 23.86 -33.35
C GLU A 190 3.96 24.55 -32.00
N ILE A 191 3.17 24.23 -30.97
CA ILE A 191 3.37 24.75 -29.60
C ILE A 191 4.67 24.20 -29.01
N LEU A 192 4.98 22.93 -29.29
CA LEU A 192 6.22 22.30 -28.83
C LEU A 192 7.47 22.90 -29.51
N MET A 193 7.37 23.26 -30.79
CA MET A 193 8.48 23.86 -31.55
C MET A 193 8.72 25.33 -31.21
N ALA A 194 7.69 26.04 -30.75
CA ALA A 194 7.82 27.42 -30.29
C ALA A 194 8.41 27.48 -28.87
N THR A 195 9.72 27.74 -28.77
CA THR A 195 10.46 27.80 -27.49
C THR A 195 9.79 28.72 -26.46
N GLY A 196 9.24 29.86 -26.89
CA GLY A 196 8.53 30.80 -26.01
C GLY A 196 7.29 30.18 -25.37
N ASN A 197 6.47 29.46 -26.14
CA ASN A 197 5.27 28.80 -25.64
C ASN A 197 5.61 27.68 -24.66
N LEU A 198 6.65 26.89 -24.96
CA LEU A 198 7.10 25.82 -24.07
C LEU A 198 7.63 26.37 -22.74
N MET A 199 8.41 27.47 -22.78
CA MET A 199 8.87 28.16 -21.56
C MET A 199 7.71 28.73 -20.75
N LEU A 200 6.69 29.29 -21.41
CA LEU A 200 5.51 29.84 -20.74
C LEU A 200 4.68 28.74 -20.06
N ILE A 201 4.46 27.61 -20.74
CA ILE A 201 3.80 26.43 -20.16
C ILE A 201 4.60 25.92 -18.95
N GLY A 202 5.93 25.78 -19.10
CA GLY A 202 6.82 25.34 -18.05
C GLY A 202 6.81 26.27 -16.83
N LEU A 203 6.82 27.58 -17.06
CA LEU A 203 6.76 28.60 -16.01
C LEU A 203 5.43 28.54 -15.25
N ILE A 204 4.30 28.46 -15.94
CA ILE A 204 2.98 28.35 -15.29
C ILE A 204 2.88 27.04 -14.51
N PHE A 205 3.35 25.93 -15.08
CA PHE A 205 3.34 24.63 -14.41
C PHE A 205 4.20 24.64 -13.14
N LEU A 206 5.42 25.18 -13.23
CA LEU A 206 6.35 25.26 -12.11
C LEU A 206 5.83 26.20 -11.01
N THR A 207 5.32 27.37 -11.37
CA THR A 207 4.78 28.34 -10.40
C THR A 207 3.60 27.77 -9.62
N VAL A 208 2.62 27.15 -10.30
CA VAL A 208 1.48 26.49 -9.63
C VAL A 208 1.96 25.33 -8.76
N SER A 209 2.91 24.53 -9.23
CA SER A 209 3.45 23.38 -8.47
C SER A 209 4.21 23.82 -7.22
N ILE A 210 5.04 24.85 -7.30
CA ILE A 210 5.77 25.42 -6.15
C ILE A 210 4.77 25.96 -5.12
N VAL A 211 3.75 26.70 -5.57
CA VAL A 211 2.71 27.22 -4.67
C VAL A 211 1.90 26.08 -4.04
N ALA A 212 1.57 25.04 -4.81
CA ALA A 212 0.89 23.86 -4.29
C ALA A 212 1.71 23.16 -3.19
N VAL A 213 3.01 22.97 -3.41
CA VAL A 213 3.94 22.39 -2.42
C VAL A 213 4.05 23.28 -1.19
N ALA A 214 4.21 24.59 -1.36
CA ALA A 214 4.27 25.54 -0.24
C ALA A 214 3.00 25.50 0.61
N ILE A 215 1.83 25.43 -0.03
CA ILE A 215 0.54 25.29 0.64
C ILE A 215 0.40 23.92 1.32
N GLY A 216 0.90 22.85 0.70
CA GLY A 216 0.86 21.50 1.25
C GLY A 216 1.65 21.32 2.55
N PHE A 217 2.64 22.17 2.82
CA PHE A 217 3.36 22.18 4.09
C PHE A 217 2.56 22.80 5.25
N LEU A 218 1.44 23.49 4.99
CA LEU A 218 0.60 23.99 6.08
C LEU A 218 -0.13 22.81 6.77
N PRO A 219 -0.10 22.71 8.11
CA PRO A 219 -0.66 21.58 8.86
C PRO A 219 -2.20 21.58 8.94
N SER A 220 -2.90 21.98 7.88
CA SER A 220 -4.34 22.21 7.90
C SER A 220 -5.11 21.38 6.87
N ALA A 221 -6.22 20.78 7.30
CA ALA A 221 -7.10 19.96 6.46
C ALA A 221 -7.83 20.77 5.35
N TRP A 222 -7.63 22.08 5.29
CA TRP A 222 -8.20 22.97 4.28
C TRP A 222 -7.19 23.42 3.22
N ALA A 223 -5.89 23.13 3.40
CA ALA A 223 -4.81 23.57 2.51
C ALA A 223 -5.07 23.20 1.04
N GLY A 224 -5.61 22.01 0.77
CA GLY A 224 -5.86 21.57 -0.61
C GLY A 224 -6.90 22.36 -1.39
N TYR A 225 -7.78 23.12 -0.72
CA TYR A 225 -8.86 23.85 -1.39
C TYR A 225 -8.45 25.26 -1.85
N ILE A 226 -7.27 25.74 -1.43
CA ILE A 226 -6.75 27.08 -1.74
C ILE A 226 -5.62 27.09 -2.77
N ILE A 227 -5.27 25.93 -3.32
CA ILE A 227 -4.21 25.83 -4.34
C ILE A 227 -4.69 26.51 -5.64
N PRO A 228 -3.95 27.46 -6.22
CA PRO A 228 -4.41 28.27 -7.35
C PRO A 228 -4.25 27.55 -8.70
N VAL A 229 -4.71 26.29 -8.80
CA VAL A 229 -4.77 25.58 -10.10
C VAL A 229 -5.68 26.31 -11.11
N PRO A 230 -6.84 26.89 -10.72
CA PRO A 230 -7.68 27.63 -11.65
C PRO A 230 -6.96 28.83 -12.29
N MET A 231 -6.04 29.50 -11.56
CA MET A 231 -5.20 30.56 -12.13
C MET A 231 -4.33 30.03 -13.27
N GLY A 232 -3.63 28.91 -13.05
CA GLY A 232 -2.82 28.27 -14.10
C GLY A 232 -3.67 27.87 -15.31
N ALA A 233 -4.87 27.35 -15.08
CA ALA A 233 -5.82 26.98 -16.12
C ALA A 233 -6.26 28.20 -16.96
N MET A 234 -6.63 29.31 -16.31
CA MET A 234 -7.01 30.55 -17.00
C MET A 234 -5.86 31.14 -17.80
N LEU A 235 -4.65 31.21 -17.22
CA LEU A 235 -3.46 31.72 -17.91
C LEU A 235 -3.13 30.91 -19.16
N LEU A 236 -3.12 29.57 -19.05
CA LEU A 236 -2.87 28.70 -20.20
C LEU A 236 -3.97 28.81 -21.26
N ALA A 237 -5.23 29.01 -20.86
CA ALA A 237 -6.33 29.15 -21.80
C ALA A 237 -6.26 30.46 -22.61
N ILE A 238 -5.71 31.52 -22.02
CA ILE A 238 -5.59 32.84 -22.67
C ILE A 238 -4.31 32.96 -23.48
N LEU A 239 -3.19 32.40 -23.00
CA LEU A 239 -1.86 32.62 -23.57
C LEU A 239 -1.41 31.51 -24.53
N ILE A 240 -1.97 30.31 -24.42
CA ILE A 240 -1.54 29.16 -25.23
C ILE A 240 -2.70 28.64 -26.06
N ASP A 241 -3.58 27.86 -25.45
CA ASP A 241 -4.72 27.24 -26.11
C ASP A 241 -5.63 26.60 -25.05
N ARG A 242 -6.93 26.55 -25.35
CA ARG A 242 -7.94 25.98 -24.46
C ARG A 242 -7.73 24.49 -24.21
N LYS A 243 -7.38 23.70 -25.22
CA LYS A 243 -7.21 22.25 -25.10
C LYS A 243 -6.00 21.93 -24.22
N VAL A 244 -4.90 22.67 -24.41
CA VAL A 244 -3.71 22.56 -23.55
C VAL A 244 -4.06 22.90 -22.10
N ALA A 245 -4.82 23.98 -21.88
CA ALA A 245 -5.23 24.39 -20.54
C ALA A 245 -6.07 23.34 -19.80
N LEU A 246 -7.00 22.66 -20.48
CA LEU A 246 -7.82 21.59 -19.89
C LEU A 246 -6.97 20.41 -19.41
N ILE A 247 -6.00 19.98 -20.21
CA ILE A 247 -5.14 18.84 -19.88
C ILE A 247 -4.13 19.21 -18.79
N MET A 248 -3.50 20.37 -18.91
CA MET A 248 -2.54 20.85 -17.92
C MET A 248 -3.19 21.08 -16.55
N SER A 249 -4.41 21.65 -16.53
CA SER A 249 -5.16 21.79 -15.28
C SER A 249 -5.56 20.44 -14.68
N ALA A 250 -5.90 19.44 -15.48
CA ALA A 250 -6.15 18.08 -14.99
C ALA A 250 -4.93 17.48 -14.30
N ILE A 251 -3.75 17.59 -14.91
CA ILE A 251 -2.50 17.13 -14.34
C ILE A 251 -2.17 17.88 -13.05
N LEU A 252 -2.25 19.22 -13.06
CA LEU A 252 -1.98 20.06 -11.89
C LEU A 252 -2.94 19.76 -10.73
N SER A 253 -4.23 19.52 -11.01
CA SER A 253 -5.22 19.14 -9.99
C SER A 253 -4.91 17.80 -9.34
N ILE A 254 -4.50 16.80 -10.12
CA ILE A 254 -4.10 15.48 -9.59
C ILE A 254 -2.84 15.63 -8.72
N LEU A 255 -1.83 16.34 -9.21
CA LEU A 255 -0.60 16.61 -8.46
C LEU A 255 -0.87 17.37 -7.15
N ALA A 256 -1.76 18.36 -7.19
CA ALA A 256 -2.18 19.09 -6.00
C ALA A 256 -2.83 18.16 -4.94
N GLY A 257 -3.64 17.19 -5.36
CA GLY A 257 -4.20 16.18 -4.46
C GLY A 257 -3.15 15.27 -3.82
N ILE A 258 -2.12 14.90 -4.59
CA ILE A 258 -0.99 14.10 -4.09
C ILE A 258 -0.21 14.90 -3.03
N VAL A 259 0.09 16.17 -3.31
CA VAL A 259 0.83 17.06 -2.41
C VAL A 259 0.13 17.24 -1.06
N VAL A 260 -1.20 17.22 -1.02
CA VAL A 260 -2.00 17.41 0.21
C VAL A 260 -2.27 16.06 0.92
N GLY A 261 -1.39 15.08 0.74
CA GLY A 261 -1.49 13.77 1.38
C GLY A 261 -2.46 12.82 0.68
N TYR A 262 -2.38 12.74 -0.65
CA TYR A 262 -3.16 11.80 -1.48
C TYR A 262 -4.68 11.94 -1.35
N GLN A 263 -5.16 13.17 -1.19
CA GLN A 263 -6.58 13.45 -1.07
C GLN A 263 -7.24 13.66 -2.44
N LEU A 264 -8.17 12.78 -2.80
CA LEU A 264 -8.91 12.86 -4.07
C LEU A 264 -9.91 14.03 -4.10
N GLN A 265 -10.50 14.39 -2.96
CA GLN A 265 -11.54 15.42 -2.90
C GLN A 265 -11.05 16.80 -3.35
N PRO A 266 -9.96 17.38 -2.80
CA PRO A 266 -9.44 18.65 -3.28
C PRO A 266 -9.04 18.59 -4.76
N ALA A 267 -8.46 17.47 -5.23
CA ALA A 267 -8.08 17.31 -6.64
C ALA A 267 -9.29 17.45 -7.57
N LEU A 268 -10.40 16.79 -7.26
CA LEU A 268 -11.63 16.87 -8.06
C LEU A 268 -12.26 18.27 -8.03
N VAL A 269 -12.22 18.96 -6.88
CA VAL A 269 -12.72 20.34 -6.76
C VAL A 269 -11.88 21.29 -7.60
N LEU A 270 -10.55 21.22 -7.48
CA LEU A 270 -9.63 22.05 -8.27
C LEU A 270 -9.81 21.79 -9.77
N LEU A 271 -10.05 20.54 -10.15
CA LEU A 271 -10.31 20.16 -11.54
C LEU A 271 -11.60 20.79 -12.06
N ALA A 272 -12.70 20.62 -11.33
CA ALA A 272 -14.01 21.16 -11.69
C ALA A 272 -13.98 22.69 -11.81
N GLY A 273 -13.37 23.38 -10.84
CA GLY A 273 -13.19 24.82 -10.87
C GLY A 273 -12.36 25.30 -12.07
N SER A 274 -11.23 24.63 -12.32
CA SER A 274 -10.34 24.96 -13.43
C SER A 274 -11.00 24.77 -14.78
N TRP A 275 -11.71 23.65 -14.99
CA TRP A 275 -12.43 23.42 -16.25
C TRP A 275 -13.57 24.41 -16.44
N ALA A 276 -14.33 24.71 -15.39
CA ALA A 276 -15.38 25.72 -15.44
C ALA A 276 -14.83 27.11 -15.82
N ALA A 277 -13.66 27.49 -15.28
CA ALA A 277 -12.96 28.71 -15.67
C ALA A 277 -12.60 28.72 -17.17
N VAL A 278 -11.97 27.63 -17.63
CA VAL A 278 -11.49 27.49 -19.02
C VAL A 278 -12.65 27.53 -20.02
N TYR A 279 -13.78 26.87 -19.72
CA TYR A 279 -14.98 26.95 -20.55
C TYR A 279 -15.66 28.32 -20.49
N SER A 280 -15.59 29.02 -19.36
CA SER A 280 -16.11 30.39 -19.26
C SER A 280 -15.31 31.39 -20.09
N LEU A 281 -14.03 31.09 -20.38
CA LEU A 281 -13.17 31.87 -21.27
C LEU A 281 -13.38 31.50 -22.75
N ALA A 282 -14.58 31.00 -23.11
CA ALA A 282 -14.88 30.54 -24.46
C ALA A 282 -14.71 31.62 -25.53
N LYS A 283 -15.06 32.85 -25.18
CA LYS A 283 -15.04 34.04 -26.03
C LYS A 283 -14.56 35.21 -25.16
N VAL A 284 -13.25 35.35 -25.02
CA VAL A 284 -12.67 36.44 -24.23
C VAL A 284 -12.62 37.69 -25.08
N SER A 285 -13.23 38.75 -24.58
CA SER A 285 -13.30 40.06 -25.23
C SER A 285 -12.87 41.20 -24.29
N GLN A 286 -13.02 41.04 -22.98
CA GLN A 286 -12.74 42.10 -22.03
C GLN A 286 -12.10 41.53 -20.76
N ARG A 287 -11.44 42.40 -19.98
CA ARG A 287 -10.92 42.03 -18.65
C ARG A 287 -12.04 41.58 -17.70
N SER A 288 -13.27 42.05 -17.93
CA SER A 288 -14.48 41.60 -17.22
C SER A 288 -14.83 40.12 -17.49
N ASP A 289 -14.38 39.54 -18.61
CA ASP A 289 -14.58 38.11 -18.87
C ASP A 289 -13.71 37.25 -17.94
N LEU A 290 -12.56 37.76 -17.49
CA LEU A 290 -11.72 37.08 -16.51
C LEU A 290 -12.34 37.11 -15.12
N THR A 291 -12.93 38.23 -14.72
CA THR A 291 -13.64 38.31 -13.43
C THR A 291 -14.85 37.40 -13.43
N ARG A 292 -15.58 37.32 -14.55
CA ARG A 292 -16.67 36.35 -14.76
C ARG A 292 -16.16 34.91 -14.68
N ALA A 293 -15.06 34.57 -15.36
CA ALA A 293 -14.47 33.23 -15.28
C ALA A 293 -14.06 32.86 -13.85
N GLY A 294 -13.55 33.83 -13.08
CA GLY A 294 -13.29 33.71 -11.65
C GLY A 294 -14.53 33.38 -10.84
N LEU A 295 -15.63 34.09 -11.08
CA LEU A 295 -16.90 33.85 -10.39
C LEU A 295 -17.50 32.48 -10.74
N VAL A 296 -17.41 32.07 -12.01
CA VAL A 296 -17.84 30.74 -12.47
C VAL A 296 -16.99 29.65 -11.81
N SER A 297 -15.66 29.80 -11.82
CA SER A 297 -14.73 28.90 -11.12
C SER A 297 -15.06 28.79 -9.63
N ALA A 298 -15.28 29.93 -8.96
CA ALA A 298 -15.59 30.01 -7.55
C ALA A 298 -16.90 29.28 -7.22
N SER A 299 -17.93 29.51 -8.02
CA SER A 299 -19.26 28.91 -7.84
C SER A 299 -19.24 27.40 -8.05
N VAL A 300 -18.57 26.93 -9.11
CA VAL A 300 -18.43 25.49 -9.39
C VAL A 300 -17.57 24.82 -8.32
N SER A 301 -16.47 25.44 -7.89
CA SER A 301 -15.63 24.89 -6.82
C SER A 301 -16.38 24.80 -5.49
N PHE A 302 -17.18 25.82 -5.16
CA PHE A 302 -18.06 25.83 -3.98
C PHE A 302 -19.06 24.68 -4.01
N LEU A 303 -19.78 24.51 -5.13
CA LEU A 303 -20.76 23.45 -5.30
C LEU A 303 -20.11 22.06 -5.29
N ALA A 304 -18.96 21.90 -5.97
CA ALA A 304 -18.21 20.65 -5.98
C ALA A 304 -17.75 20.26 -4.56
N THR A 305 -17.23 21.21 -3.78
CA THR A 305 -16.84 20.96 -2.38
C THR A 305 -18.03 20.61 -1.50
N LEU A 306 -19.17 21.28 -1.67
CA LEU A 306 -20.41 20.95 -0.96
C LEU A 306 -20.85 19.52 -1.26
N ILE A 307 -20.98 19.17 -2.55
CA ILE A 307 -21.45 17.85 -2.99
C ILE A 307 -20.51 16.76 -2.48
N LEU A 308 -19.21 16.88 -2.75
CA LEU A 308 -18.22 15.88 -2.34
C LEU A 308 -18.08 15.79 -0.81
N GLY A 309 -18.23 16.91 -0.10
CA GLY A 309 -18.23 16.95 1.36
C GLY A 309 -19.43 16.20 1.96
N VAL A 310 -20.64 16.43 1.43
CA VAL A 310 -21.85 15.73 1.88
C VAL A 310 -21.74 14.22 1.59
N LEU A 311 -21.25 13.83 0.42
CA LEU A 311 -21.07 12.42 0.03
C LEU A 311 -20.11 11.65 0.95
N SER A 312 -19.16 12.35 1.59
CA SER A 312 -18.07 11.71 2.35
C SER A 312 -18.21 11.79 3.87
N GLY A 313 -19.04 12.67 4.41
CA GLY A 313 -19.12 12.89 5.86
C GLY A 313 -20.49 13.34 6.40
N GLY A 314 -21.55 13.31 5.58
CA GLY A 314 -22.89 13.73 5.98
C GLY A 314 -23.07 15.26 6.04
N PRO A 315 -24.31 15.77 5.95
CA PRO A 315 -24.59 17.20 5.70
C PRO A 315 -24.29 18.15 6.87
N ASN A 316 -24.07 17.65 8.09
CA ASN A 316 -24.04 18.48 9.30
C ASN A 316 -22.63 18.83 9.82
N ASN A 317 -21.62 18.75 8.97
CA ASN A 317 -20.24 19.03 9.35
C ASN A 317 -19.90 20.50 9.04
N THR A 318 -19.77 21.34 10.08
CA THR A 318 -19.43 22.78 9.97
C THR A 318 -18.15 23.03 9.18
N SER A 319 -17.25 22.03 9.10
CA SER A 319 -16.05 22.09 8.28
C SER A 319 -16.31 22.06 6.76
N ILE A 320 -17.45 21.51 6.29
CA ILE A 320 -17.80 21.48 4.85
C ILE A 320 -18.08 22.90 4.35
N LEU A 321 -18.86 23.68 5.10
CA LEU A 321 -19.18 25.06 4.71
C LEU A 321 -17.90 25.91 4.67
N GLN A 322 -17.01 25.77 5.65
CA GLN A 322 -15.72 26.45 5.66
C GLN A 322 -14.85 26.09 4.44
N ARG A 323 -14.71 24.80 4.12
CA ARG A 323 -13.97 24.35 2.93
C ARG A 323 -14.59 24.86 1.63
N SER A 324 -15.92 24.91 1.57
CA SER A 324 -16.64 25.40 0.40
C SER A 324 -16.40 26.90 0.22
N LEU A 325 -16.47 27.70 1.29
CA LEU A 325 -16.14 29.13 1.25
C LEU A 325 -14.67 29.38 0.85
N LEU A 326 -13.74 28.56 1.33
CA LEU A 326 -12.34 28.64 0.90
C LEU A 326 -12.16 28.29 -0.58
N SER A 327 -12.89 27.28 -1.08
CA SER A 327 -12.91 26.92 -2.50
C SER A 327 -13.47 28.05 -3.37
N PHE A 328 -14.51 28.73 -2.87
CA PHE A 328 -15.10 29.90 -3.51
C PHE A 328 -14.09 31.05 -3.56
N ALA A 329 -13.46 31.36 -2.43
CA ALA A 329 -12.42 32.38 -2.34
C ALA A 329 -11.25 32.09 -3.29
N ASN A 330 -10.83 30.82 -3.39
CA ASN A 330 -9.77 30.40 -4.30
C ASN A 330 -10.09 30.71 -5.77
N GLY A 331 -11.33 30.50 -6.22
CA GLY A 331 -11.73 30.86 -7.59
C GLY A 331 -11.63 32.36 -7.88
N ILE A 332 -12.04 33.21 -6.91
CA ILE A 332 -11.93 34.67 -7.03
C ILE A 332 -10.46 35.10 -7.02
N VAL A 333 -9.69 34.65 -6.03
CA VAL A 333 -8.26 34.97 -5.89
C VAL A 333 -7.51 34.53 -7.14
N SER A 334 -7.80 33.34 -7.67
CA SER A 334 -7.20 32.85 -8.91
C SER A 334 -7.44 33.78 -10.10
N SER A 335 -8.64 34.35 -10.24
CA SER A 335 -8.94 35.32 -11.29
C SER A 335 -8.22 36.65 -11.09
N VAL A 336 -8.17 37.16 -9.86
CA VAL A 336 -7.41 38.37 -9.53
C VAL A 336 -5.92 38.19 -9.85
N LEU A 337 -5.34 37.05 -9.46
CA LEU A 337 -3.96 36.69 -9.79
C LEU A 337 -3.75 36.59 -11.30
N THR A 338 -4.69 35.98 -12.02
CA THR A 338 -4.63 35.88 -13.49
C THR A 338 -4.62 37.27 -14.12
N ILE A 339 -5.52 38.16 -13.71
CA ILE A 339 -5.58 39.55 -14.21
C ILE A 339 -4.28 40.31 -13.92
N GLY A 340 -3.68 40.10 -12.75
CA GLY A 340 -2.44 40.75 -12.35
C GLY A 340 -1.19 40.22 -13.07
N LEU A 341 -1.13 38.91 -13.31
CA LEU A 341 0.02 38.24 -13.93
C LEU A 341 0.00 38.31 -15.46
N LEU A 342 -1.19 38.40 -16.06
CA LEU A 342 -1.35 38.33 -17.52
C LEU A 342 -0.52 39.38 -18.27
N PRO A 343 -0.52 40.69 -17.92
CA PRO A 343 0.25 41.70 -18.65
C PRO A 343 1.77 41.47 -18.60
N PHE A 344 2.27 40.93 -17.48
CA PHE A 344 3.69 40.59 -17.31
C PHE A 344 4.08 39.43 -18.24
N LEU A 345 3.25 38.39 -18.31
CA LEU A 345 3.50 37.23 -19.16
C LEU A 345 3.40 37.60 -20.65
N GLU A 346 2.40 38.42 -21.02
CA GLU A 346 2.25 38.94 -22.38
C GLU A 346 3.49 39.72 -22.83
N HIS A 347 3.99 40.64 -21.99
CA HIS A 347 5.17 41.43 -22.31
C HIS A 347 6.45 40.58 -22.37
N THR A 348 6.64 39.67 -21.42
CA THR A 348 7.87 38.87 -21.31
C THR A 348 8.00 37.85 -22.44
N PHE A 349 6.89 37.23 -22.84
CA PHE A 349 6.87 36.18 -23.87
C PHE A 349 6.44 36.67 -25.24
N GLY A 350 6.09 37.96 -25.38
CA GLY A 350 5.66 38.56 -26.65
C GLY A 350 4.37 37.97 -27.20
N VAL A 351 3.53 37.38 -26.34
CA VAL A 351 2.28 36.74 -26.74
C VAL A 351 1.18 37.80 -26.82
N THR A 352 0.59 37.97 -27.99
CA THR A 352 -0.58 38.83 -28.20
C THR A 352 -1.85 38.07 -27.83
N SER A 353 -2.34 38.24 -26.60
CA SER A 353 -3.65 37.69 -26.24
C SER A 353 -4.79 38.45 -26.95
N ALA A 354 -5.96 37.83 -27.04
CA ALA A 354 -7.17 38.48 -27.56
C ALA A 354 -7.48 39.81 -26.83
N ILE A 355 -7.19 39.89 -25.52
CA ILE A 355 -7.38 41.11 -24.73
C ILE A 355 -6.43 42.19 -25.20
N ARG A 356 -5.16 41.85 -25.43
CA ARG A 356 -4.16 42.80 -25.92
C ARG A 356 -4.50 43.31 -27.32
N MET A 357 -4.98 42.43 -28.20
CA MET A 357 -5.48 42.83 -29.53
C MET A 357 -6.65 43.81 -29.43
N LEU A 358 -7.60 43.56 -28.52
CA LEU A 358 -8.72 44.47 -28.28
C LEU A 358 -8.27 45.80 -27.67
N GLU A 359 -7.28 45.78 -26.78
CA GLU A 359 -6.64 47.01 -26.28
C GLU A 359 -5.99 47.82 -27.41
N LEU A 360 -5.33 47.16 -28.37
CA LEU A 360 -4.73 47.77 -29.56
C LEU A 360 -5.77 48.35 -30.53
N SER A 361 -6.95 47.74 -30.64
CA SER A 361 -8.05 48.25 -31.46
C SER A 361 -8.73 49.51 -30.91
N ASN A 362 -8.40 49.93 -29.68
CA ASN A 362 -9.08 51.05 -29.03
C ASN A 362 -8.73 52.39 -29.71
N PRO A 363 -9.69 53.14 -30.27
CA PRO A 363 -9.43 54.41 -30.97
C PRO A 363 -8.73 55.46 -30.11
N ASN A 364 -8.81 55.34 -28.78
CA ASN A 364 -8.15 56.25 -27.85
C ASN A 364 -6.64 56.01 -27.72
N GLN A 365 -6.08 54.98 -28.35
CA GLN A 365 -4.64 54.78 -28.36
C GLN A 365 -3.92 55.97 -29.01
N PRO A 366 -2.75 56.42 -28.49
CA PRO A 366 -2.05 57.58 -29.02
C PRO A 366 -1.78 57.52 -30.53
N LEU A 367 -1.42 56.34 -31.04
CA LEU A 367 -1.13 56.12 -32.46
C LEU A 367 -2.40 56.18 -33.33
N LEU A 368 -3.50 55.54 -32.90
CA LEU A 368 -4.78 55.61 -33.62
C LEU A 368 -5.38 57.01 -33.58
N ARG A 369 -5.29 57.70 -32.44
CA ARG A 369 -5.71 59.10 -32.32
C ARG A 369 -4.86 60.03 -33.19
N ARG A 370 -3.56 59.78 -33.28
CA ARG A 370 -2.67 60.53 -34.18
C ARG A 370 -3.04 60.28 -35.64
N LEU A 371 -3.29 59.03 -36.03
CA LEU A 371 -3.75 58.69 -37.38
C LEU A 371 -5.09 59.36 -37.71
N LEU A 372 -6.03 59.38 -36.76
CA LEU A 372 -7.33 60.06 -36.90
C LEU A 372 -7.18 61.58 -37.12
N VAL A 373 -6.23 62.23 -36.44
CA VAL A 373 -6.02 63.69 -36.51
C VAL A 373 -5.18 64.08 -37.73
N GLU A 374 -4.09 63.35 -38.01
CA GLU A 374 -3.13 63.68 -39.08
C GLU A 374 -3.59 63.18 -40.46
N ALA A 375 -4.32 62.06 -40.52
CA ALA A 375 -4.74 61.42 -41.77
C ALA A 375 -6.13 60.74 -41.65
N PRO A 376 -7.22 61.53 -41.49
CA PRO A 376 -8.56 60.99 -41.23
C PRO A 376 -9.08 60.07 -42.34
N GLY A 377 -8.72 60.35 -43.61
CA GLY A 377 -9.08 59.47 -44.74
C GLY A 377 -8.44 58.09 -44.64
N THR A 378 -7.16 58.02 -44.28
CA THR A 378 -6.44 56.76 -44.04
C THR A 378 -7.04 56.01 -42.86
N TYR A 379 -7.36 56.70 -41.76
CA TYR A 379 -8.04 56.09 -40.61
C TYR A 379 -9.35 55.43 -41.02
N HIS A 380 -10.24 56.14 -41.73
CA HIS A 380 -11.52 55.58 -42.16
C HIS A 380 -11.34 54.42 -43.15
N HIS A 381 -10.39 54.53 -44.07
CA HIS A 381 -10.08 53.43 -45.00
C HIS A 381 -9.61 52.18 -44.25
N SER A 382 -8.66 52.32 -43.32
CA SER A 382 -8.14 51.21 -42.51
C SER A 382 -9.22 50.54 -41.66
N ILE A 383 -10.11 51.30 -41.03
CA ILE A 383 -11.24 50.73 -40.26
C ILE A 383 -12.22 49.97 -41.17
N MET A 384 -12.52 50.50 -42.36
CA MET A 384 -13.41 49.83 -43.32
C MET A 384 -12.80 48.54 -43.87
N VAL A 385 -11.51 48.57 -44.21
CA VAL A 385 -10.77 47.38 -44.65
C VAL A 385 -10.70 46.34 -43.53
N GLY A 386 -10.39 46.76 -42.30
CA GLY A 386 -10.35 45.87 -41.12
C GLY A 386 -11.69 45.16 -40.87
N ASN A 387 -12.82 45.87 -40.94
CA ASN A 387 -14.15 45.27 -40.77
C ASN A 387 -14.51 44.28 -41.90
N LEU A 388 -14.13 44.58 -43.14
CA LEU A 388 -14.33 43.67 -44.29
C LEU A 388 -13.46 42.41 -44.14
N ALA A 389 -12.21 42.59 -43.71
CA ALA A 389 -11.27 41.50 -43.50
C ALA A 389 -11.68 40.62 -42.30
N GLU A 390 -12.17 41.21 -41.20
CA GLU A 390 -12.77 40.50 -40.06
C GLU A 390 -13.92 39.59 -40.53
N SER A 391 -14.86 40.15 -41.30
CA SER A 391 -16.01 39.40 -41.83
C SER A 391 -15.59 38.27 -42.76
N ALA A 392 -14.57 38.49 -43.59
CA ALA A 392 -14.01 37.46 -44.46
C ALA A 392 -13.32 36.34 -43.65
N ALA A 393 -12.54 36.71 -42.63
CA ALA A 393 -11.86 35.77 -41.75
C ALA A 393 -12.86 34.91 -40.95
N GLU A 394 -13.93 35.51 -40.42
CA GLU A 394 -15.00 34.77 -39.74
C GLU A 394 -15.64 33.72 -40.66
N SER A 395 -15.87 34.06 -41.93
CA SER A 395 -16.52 33.15 -42.89
C SER A 395 -15.72 31.86 -43.16
N ILE A 396 -14.41 31.88 -42.93
CA ILE A 396 -13.51 30.74 -43.13
C ILE A 396 -12.98 30.15 -41.80
N ASN A 397 -13.54 30.57 -40.65
CA ASN A 397 -13.06 30.22 -39.30
C ASN A 397 -11.57 30.54 -39.05
N ALA A 398 -11.06 31.62 -39.63
CA ALA A 398 -9.75 32.18 -39.29
C ALA A 398 -9.84 33.13 -38.08
N ASP A 399 -8.69 33.55 -37.54
CA ASP A 399 -8.64 34.50 -36.41
C ASP A 399 -9.06 35.90 -36.85
N SER A 400 -10.36 36.19 -36.73
CA SER A 400 -10.96 37.45 -37.19
C SER A 400 -10.50 38.67 -36.39
N LEU A 401 -10.21 38.48 -35.10
CA LEU A 401 -9.74 39.55 -34.23
C LEU A 401 -8.33 39.99 -34.62
N LEU A 402 -7.44 39.04 -34.86
CA LEU A 402 -6.09 39.34 -35.34
C LEU A 402 -6.14 40.11 -36.67
N VAL A 403 -6.96 39.64 -37.62
CA VAL A 403 -7.10 40.26 -38.95
C VAL A 403 -7.64 41.68 -38.88
N ARG A 404 -8.54 41.98 -37.94
CA ARG A 404 -9.05 43.34 -37.74
C ARG A 404 -8.02 44.30 -37.17
N VAL A 405 -7.14 43.80 -36.31
CA VAL A 405 -6.22 44.61 -35.49
C VAL A 405 -4.87 44.81 -36.17
N ALA A 406 -4.41 43.82 -36.94
CA ALA A 406 -3.18 43.88 -37.75
C ALA A 406 -3.32 44.87 -38.91
#